data_AF-A0A6J8EBB3-F1
#
_entry.id   AF-A0A6J8EBB3-F1
#
_cell.length_a   1.000
_cell.length_b   1.000
_cell.length_c   1.000
_cell.angle_alpha   90.00
_cell.angle_beta   90.00
_cell.angle_gamma   90.00
#
_symmetry.space_group_name_H-M   'P 1'
#
loop_
_entity.id
_entity.type
_entity.pdbx_description
1 polymer ?
#
loop_
_entity_poly.entity_id
_entity_poly.type
_entity_poly.pdbx_seq_one_letter_code
_entity_poly.pdbx_strand_id
1 'polypeptide(L)'
;MEKIDNTTIEPSRAAMKQDVLNTSEQTLYRKLIGQINWAVQVSRPDMAFEMIDMSIKLKEGTVEHLIRAIKANASLGNISNGTGSTESQVIWIVDNESNSCPITWQANKIKRVVRSTIAAEALSLQDGLESSFYHCRIIEDILGLKHQTIPIEAYIDNKSVVEAKLVDDKRLRIDIAAIAESLASKEVNNIKWCPGDKQLANCMTKFGASSYELLQVIQTGKMLKDFV
;
A
#
# COMPACT_ATOMS: atom_id res chain seq x y z
N MET A 1 -24.77 -17.78 -18.50
CA MET A 1 -23.95 -16.81 -17.74
C MET A 1 -24.15 -15.46 -18.43
N GLU A 2 -25.00 -14.60 -17.88
CA GLU A 2 -25.27 -13.28 -18.45
C GLU A 2 -23.99 -12.44 -18.43
N LYS A 3 -23.59 -11.93 -19.60
CA LYS A 3 -22.60 -10.87 -19.71
C LYS A 3 -23.21 -9.63 -19.05
N ILE A 4 -22.61 -9.16 -17.96
CA ILE A 4 -23.01 -7.87 -17.38
C ILE A 4 -22.44 -6.77 -18.26
N ASP A 5 -23.18 -6.43 -19.31
CA ASP A 5 -22.90 -5.34 -20.24
C ASP A 5 -23.40 -4.01 -19.68
N ASN A 6 -22.78 -3.53 -18.60
CA ASN A 6 -23.11 -2.24 -17.97
C ASN A 6 -21.83 -1.46 -17.64
N THR A 7 -20.93 -1.35 -18.60
CA THR A 7 -19.65 -0.62 -18.44
C THR A 7 -19.60 0.64 -19.30
N THR A 8 -20.75 1.09 -19.78
CA THR A 8 -20.86 2.22 -20.72
C THR A 8 -21.75 3.30 -20.10
N ILE A 9 -21.24 4.52 -20.06
CA ILE A 9 -21.99 5.72 -19.66
C ILE A 9 -22.39 6.46 -20.93
N GLU A 10 -23.64 6.94 -20.97
CA GLU A 10 -24.12 7.78 -22.06
C GLU A 10 -23.23 9.01 -22.27
N PRO A 11 -22.86 9.38 -23.51
CA PRO A 11 -21.95 10.50 -23.78
C PRO A 11 -22.39 11.82 -23.15
N SER A 12 -23.70 12.08 -23.10
CA SER A 12 -24.28 13.27 -22.46
C SER A 12 -24.00 13.30 -20.95
N ARG A 13 -24.11 12.14 -20.29
CA ARG A 13 -23.81 11.99 -18.87
C ARG A 13 -22.30 12.06 -18.62
N ALA A 14 -21.48 11.48 -19.50
CA ALA A 14 -20.03 11.48 -19.38
C ALA A 14 -19.41 12.90 -19.43
N ALA A 15 -20.10 13.86 -20.06
CA ALA A 15 -19.69 15.27 -20.07
C ALA A 15 -19.86 15.96 -18.69
N MET A 16 -20.80 15.48 -17.85
CA MET A 16 -21.14 16.05 -16.55
C MET A 16 -20.20 15.56 -15.44
N LYS A 17 -18.89 15.74 -15.63
CA LYS A 17 -17.83 15.15 -14.77
C LYS A 17 -17.97 15.42 -13.27
N GLN A 18 -18.44 16.62 -12.90
CA GLN A 18 -18.54 17.06 -11.51
C GLN A 18 -19.87 16.67 -10.84
N ASP A 19 -20.83 16.13 -11.60
CA ASP A 19 -22.10 15.71 -11.03
C ASP A 19 -21.90 14.51 -10.12
N VAL A 20 -22.63 14.53 -8.99
CA VAL A 20 -22.70 13.40 -8.06
C VAL A 20 -23.36 12.21 -8.76
N LEU A 21 -22.87 11.01 -8.45
CA LEU A 21 -23.44 9.78 -8.97
C LEU A 21 -24.87 9.56 -8.48
N ASN A 22 -25.75 9.14 -9.39
CA ASN A 22 -27.08 8.65 -9.01
C ASN A 22 -27.00 7.25 -8.36
N THR A 23 -28.12 6.71 -7.87
CA THR A 23 -28.11 5.44 -7.12
C THR A 23 -27.60 4.24 -7.93
N SER A 24 -27.91 4.16 -9.23
CA SER A 24 -27.46 3.05 -10.08
C SER A 24 -25.98 3.20 -10.42
N GLU A 25 -25.54 4.42 -10.75
CA GLU A 25 -24.13 4.77 -10.97
C GLU A 25 -23.27 4.49 -9.73
N GLN A 26 -23.78 4.86 -8.55
CA GLN A 26 -23.11 4.63 -7.27
C GLN A 26 -22.98 3.13 -6.95
N THR A 27 -23.98 2.32 -7.35
CA THR A 27 -23.94 0.86 -7.21
C THR A 27 -22.92 0.24 -8.16
N LEU A 28 -22.89 0.69 -9.42
CA LEU A 28 -21.88 0.28 -10.39
C LEU A 28 -20.47 0.68 -9.93
N TYR A 29 -20.30 1.89 -9.41
CA TYR A 29 -19.02 2.38 -8.90
C TYR A 29 -18.48 1.46 -7.80
N ARG A 30 -19.30 1.14 -6.78
CA ARG A 30 -18.92 0.20 -5.71
C ARG A 30 -18.51 -1.17 -6.25
N LYS A 31 -19.25 -1.68 -7.25
CA LYS A 31 -18.94 -2.96 -7.90
C LYS A 31 -17.57 -2.92 -8.58
N LEU A 32 -17.29 -1.89 -9.38
CA LEU A 32 -16.02 -1.73 -10.09
C LEU A 32 -14.84 -1.59 -9.13
N ILE A 33 -14.99 -0.80 -8.06
CA ILE A 33 -13.95 -0.65 -7.02
C ILE A 33 -13.68 -1.99 -6.33
N GLY A 34 -14.71 -2.81 -6.07
CA GLY A 34 -14.51 -4.16 -5.55
C GLY A 34 -13.70 -5.06 -6.49
N GLN A 35 -13.98 -5.01 -7.79
CA GLN A 35 -13.24 -5.77 -8.81
C GLN A 35 -11.78 -5.33 -8.92
N ILE A 36 -11.55 -4.01 -8.98
CA ILE A 36 -10.20 -3.42 -9.04
C ILE A 36 -9.43 -3.77 -7.77
N ASN A 37 -10.05 -3.64 -6.58
CA ASN A 37 -9.40 -3.98 -5.33
C ASN A 37 -8.99 -5.45 -5.27
N TRP A 38 -9.83 -6.38 -5.75
CA TRP A 38 -9.44 -7.79 -5.84
C TRP A 38 -8.20 -7.98 -6.72
N ALA A 39 -8.14 -7.36 -7.90
CA ALA A 39 -6.97 -7.45 -8.78
C ALA A 39 -5.72 -6.82 -8.14
N VAL A 40 -5.86 -5.67 -7.49
CA VAL A 40 -4.77 -4.98 -6.79
C VAL A 40 -4.16 -5.86 -5.70
N GLN A 41 -5.00 -6.46 -4.85
CA GLN A 41 -4.55 -7.27 -3.71
C GLN A 41 -3.90 -8.60 -4.14
N VAL A 42 -4.24 -9.10 -5.34
CA VAL A 42 -3.79 -10.43 -5.79
C VAL A 42 -2.62 -10.36 -6.76
N SER A 43 -2.56 -9.36 -7.64
CA SER A 43 -1.56 -9.35 -8.72
C SER A 43 -1.07 -7.98 -9.20
N ARG A 44 -1.69 -6.87 -8.77
CA ARG A 44 -1.42 -5.53 -9.30
C ARG A 44 -1.17 -4.48 -8.20
N PRO A 45 -0.09 -4.62 -7.41
CA PRO A 45 0.23 -3.64 -6.37
C PRO A 45 0.52 -2.25 -6.95
N ASP A 46 0.97 -2.16 -8.20
CA ASP A 46 1.20 -0.90 -8.92
C ASP A 46 -0.07 -0.04 -9.09
N MET A 47 -1.26 -0.64 -9.02
CA MET A 47 -2.54 0.06 -9.12
C MET A 47 -3.09 0.49 -7.75
N ALA A 48 -2.37 0.21 -6.66
CA ALA A 48 -2.90 0.36 -5.30
C ALA A 48 -3.25 1.83 -4.96
N PHE A 49 -2.43 2.78 -5.42
CA PHE A 49 -2.70 4.21 -5.25
C PHE A 49 -4.04 4.63 -5.89
N GLU A 50 -4.26 4.22 -7.14
CA GLU A 50 -5.46 4.57 -7.90
C GLU A 50 -6.70 3.93 -7.26
N MET A 51 -6.58 2.68 -6.85
CA MET A 51 -7.65 1.96 -6.14
C MET A 51 -8.04 2.68 -4.84
N ILE A 52 -7.07 3.08 -4.01
CA ILE A 52 -7.38 3.73 -2.73
C ILE A 52 -7.94 5.15 -2.93
N ASP A 53 -7.42 5.93 -3.89
CA ASP A 53 -7.91 7.27 -4.24
C ASP A 53 -9.38 7.24 -4.68
N MET A 54 -9.77 6.22 -5.45
CA MET A 54 -11.17 6.02 -5.82
C MET A 54 -12.02 5.50 -4.65
N SER A 55 -11.48 4.59 -3.84
CA SER A 55 -12.18 4.00 -2.68
C SER A 55 -12.57 5.04 -1.64
N ILE A 56 -11.73 6.06 -1.39
CA ILE A 56 -12.08 7.14 -0.45
C ILE A 56 -13.27 7.99 -0.91
N LYS A 57 -13.64 7.93 -2.20
CA LYS A 57 -14.77 8.65 -2.79
C LYS A 57 -16.06 7.83 -2.87
N LEU A 58 -16.12 6.64 -2.25
CA LEU A 58 -17.28 5.76 -2.31
C LEU A 58 -18.59 6.35 -1.73
N LYS A 59 -18.52 7.38 -0.88
CA LYS A 59 -19.70 8.06 -0.32
C LYS A 59 -20.18 9.23 -1.19
N GLU A 60 -19.25 9.91 -1.87
CA GLU A 60 -19.48 11.17 -2.60
C GLU A 60 -18.79 11.09 -3.97
N GLY A 61 -19.06 10.01 -4.71
CA GLY A 61 -18.49 9.80 -6.03
C GLY A 61 -19.09 10.77 -7.03
N THR A 62 -18.29 11.17 -8.02
CA THR A 62 -18.75 11.96 -9.19
C THR A 62 -18.64 11.13 -10.47
N VAL A 63 -19.27 11.60 -11.54
CA VAL A 63 -19.19 10.96 -12.87
C VAL A 63 -17.73 10.76 -13.31
N GLU A 64 -16.85 11.72 -13.01
CA GLU A 64 -15.41 11.59 -13.29
C GLU A 64 -14.78 10.36 -12.62
N HIS A 65 -15.10 10.12 -11.35
CA HIS A 65 -14.60 8.95 -10.61
C HIS A 65 -15.12 7.64 -11.21
N LEU A 66 -16.40 7.60 -11.62
CA LEU A 66 -16.96 6.42 -12.27
C LEU A 66 -16.30 6.14 -13.62
N ILE A 67 -16.04 7.17 -14.44
CA ILE A 67 -15.31 7.03 -15.71
C ILE A 67 -13.90 6.50 -15.46
N ARG A 68 -13.19 7.02 -14.45
CA ARG A 68 -11.88 6.49 -14.05
C ARG A 68 -11.96 5.02 -13.67
N ALA A 69 -12.91 4.62 -12.83
CA ALA A 69 -13.09 3.22 -12.43
C ALA A 69 -13.40 2.30 -13.62
N ILE A 70 -14.26 2.73 -14.56
CA ILE A 70 -14.56 1.95 -15.78
C ILE A 70 -13.28 1.73 -16.59
N LYS A 71 -12.51 2.80 -16.84
CA LYS A 71 -11.27 2.70 -17.62
C LYS A 71 -10.20 1.88 -16.90
N ALA A 72 -10.03 2.07 -15.60
CA ALA A 72 -9.08 1.31 -14.79
C ALA A 72 -9.45 -0.17 -14.76
N ASN A 73 -10.74 -0.51 -14.66
CA ASN A 73 -11.20 -1.90 -14.73
C ASN A 73 -11.03 -2.51 -16.12
N ALA A 74 -11.27 -1.75 -17.19
CA ALA A 74 -11.16 -2.24 -18.57
C ALA A 74 -9.71 -2.43 -19.02
N SER A 75 -8.82 -1.50 -18.63
CA SER A 75 -7.41 -1.53 -19.04
C SER A 75 -6.51 -2.21 -18.04
N LEU A 76 -6.96 -2.42 -16.79
CA LEU A 76 -6.09 -2.70 -15.65
C LEU A 76 -4.83 -1.81 -15.70
N GLY A 77 -5.00 -0.55 -16.08
CA GLY A 77 -3.91 0.39 -16.37
C GLY A 77 -3.93 1.59 -15.44
N ASN A 78 -2.80 2.28 -15.34
CA ASN A 78 -2.66 3.49 -14.52
C ASN A 78 -3.36 4.68 -15.21
N ILE A 79 -4.33 5.30 -14.53
CA ILE A 79 -5.05 6.48 -15.03
C ILE A 79 -5.10 7.49 -13.90
N SER A 80 -4.21 8.48 -13.93
CA SER A 80 -3.83 9.19 -12.72
C SER A 80 -4.46 10.58 -12.61
N ASN A 81 -5.11 10.90 -11.47
CA ASN A 81 -5.26 12.24 -10.87
C ASN A 81 -5.70 12.09 -9.38
N GLY A 82 -4.81 12.22 -8.38
CA GLY A 82 -5.19 12.02 -6.96
C GLY A 82 -4.31 12.77 -5.95
N THR A 83 -4.85 13.05 -4.75
CA THR A 83 -4.21 13.93 -3.72
C THR A 83 -4.42 13.47 -2.26
N GLY A 84 -4.68 12.18 -2.00
CA GLY A 84 -4.92 11.66 -0.65
C GLY A 84 -3.67 11.22 0.12
N SER A 85 -3.62 11.47 1.43
CA SER A 85 -2.64 10.84 2.34
C SER A 85 -3.00 9.37 2.54
N THR A 86 -2.12 8.49 2.11
CA THR A 86 -2.29 7.03 2.12
C THR A 86 -1.07 6.39 2.79
N GLU A 87 -1.27 5.22 3.37
CA GLU A 87 -0.22 4.35 3.90
C GLU A 87 -0.14 3.09 3.06
N SER A 88 1.05 2.50 2.95
CA SER A 88 1.25 1.22 2.28
C SER A 88 2.46 0.49 2.79
N GLN A 89 2.41 -0.83 2.66
CA GLN A 89 3.52 -1.72 2.92
C GLN A 89 3.57 -2.84 1.89
N VAL A 90 4.77 -3.34 1.64
CA VAL A 90 5.03 -4.56 0.86
C VAL A 90 5.97 -5.42 1.68
N ILE A 91 5.61 -6.68 1.90
CA ILE A 91 6.37 -7.63 2.69
C ILE A 91 6.90 -8.71 1.77
N TRP A 92 8.18 -9.00 1.91
CA TRP A 92 8.93 -9.97 1.12
C TRP A 92 9.56 -11.01 2.02
N ILE A 93 9.64 -12.24 1.54
CA ILE A 93 10.66 -13.18 2.00
C ILE A 93 11.85 -13.11 1.04
N VAL A 94 13.05 -13.01 1.58
CA VAL A 94 14.29 -12.88 0.82
C VAL A 94 15.31 -13.87 1.38
N ASP A 95 16.02 -14.57 0.51
CA ASP A 95 17.11 -15.45 0.91
C ASP A 95 18.49 -14.78 0.80
N ASN A 96 19.53 -15.51 1.18
CA ASN A 96 20.91 -15.01 1.16
C ASN A 96 21.47 -14.78 -0.26
N GLU A 97 20.78 -15.23 -1.32
CA GLU A 97 21.16 -15.04 -2.72
C GLU A 97 20.30 -13.97 -3.42
N SER A 98 19.61 -13.15 -2.62
CA SER A 98 18.68 -12.12 -3.06
C SER A 98 17.49 -12.67 -3.86
N ASN A 99 17.20 -13.97 -3.81
CA ASN A 99 15.93 -14.48 -4.31
C ASN A 99 14.82 -13.96 -3.40
N SER A 100 13.76 -13.44 -3.99
CA SER A 100 12.66 -12.81 -3.27
C SER A 100 11.30 -13.29 -3.74
N CYS A 101 10.40 -13.46 -2.79
CA CYS A 101 8.98 -13.72 -3.06
C CYS A 101 8.12 -12.73 -2.25
N PRO A 102 7.16 -12.04 -2.88
CA PRO A 102 6.24 -11.17 -2.14
C PRO A 102 5.31 -12.05 -1.31
N ILE A 103 5.19 -11.78 -0.01
CA ILE A 103 4.24 -12.45 0.88
C ILE A 103 2.89 -11.73 0.83
N THR A 104 2.91 -10.42 0.97
CA THR A 104 1.70 -9.59 0.99
C THR A 104 2.05 -8.13 0.68
N TRP A 105 1.05 -7.37 0.26
CA TRP A 105 1.13 -5.92 0.17
C TRP A 105 -0.23 -5.32 0.50
N GLN A 106 -0.22 -4.10 1.02
CA GLN A 106 -1.45 -3.38 1.35
C GLN A 106 -1.27 -1.89 1.08
N ALA A 107 -2.34 -1.24 0.63
CA ALA A 107 -2.44 0.21 0.60
C ALA A 107 -3.78 0.60 1.20
N ASN A 108 -3.75 1.50 2.18
CA ASN A 108 -4.92 1.95 2.91
C ASN A 108 -4.89 3.47 3.08
N LYS A 109 -6.04 4.03 3.42
CA LYS A 109 -6.08 5.37 3.99
C LYS A 109 -5.57 5.28 5.42
N ILE A 110 -4.68 6.19 5.81
CA ILE A 110 -4.18 6.29 7.18
C ILE A 110 -5.36 6.26 8.16
N LYS A 111 -5.31 5.30 9.09
CA LYS A 111 -6.43 4.99 10.03
C LYS A 111 -6.83 6.17 10.91
N ARG A 112 -5.93 7.13 11.13
CA ARG A 112 -6.15 8.31 11.98
C ARG A 112 -5.56 9.58 11.37
N VAL A 113 -6.11 10.74 11.74
CA VAL A 113 -5.54 12.03 11.34
C VAL A 113 -4.21 12.23 12.07
N VAL A 114 -3.15 12.33 11.29
CA VAL A 114 -1.78 12.63 11.75
C VAL A 114 -1.45 14.09 11.45
N ARG A 115 -0.60 14.69 12.30
CA ARG A 115 -0.25 16.12 12.22
C ARG A 115 1.07 16.40 11.50
N SER A 116 1.79 15.35 11.12
CA SER A 116 3.10 15.43 10.49
C SER A 116 3.38 14.19 9.66
N THR A 117 4.29 14.33 8.68
CA THR A 117 4.73 13.22 7.81
C THR A 117 5.39 12.10 8.61
N ILE A 118 6.24 12.45 9.58
CA ILE A 118 6.88 11.48 10.50
C ILE A 118 5.83 10.64 11.25
N ALA A 119 4.68 11.21 11.62
CA ALA A 119 3.61 10.46 12.27
C ALA A 119 2.87 9.53 11.30
N ALA A 120 2.71 9.91 10.04
CA ALA A 120 2.14 9.04 9.00
C ALA A 120 3.02 7.81 8.78
N GLU A 121 4.33 8.03 8.63
CA GLU A 121 5.28 6.97 8.30
C GLU A 121 5.59 6.08 9.50
N ALA A 122 5.65 6.63 10.72
CA ALA A 122 5.77 5.81 11.93
C ALA A 122 4.56 4.87 12.08
N LEU A 123 3.35 5.34 11.79
CA LEU A 123 2.15 4.50 11.81
C LEU A 123 2.19 3.43 10.71
N SER A 124 2.59 3.81 9.50
CA SER A 124 2.74 2.87 8.37
C SER A 124 3.78 1.79 8.68
N LEU A 125 4.90 2.17 9.31
CA LEU A 125 5.95 1.26 9.73
C LEU A 125 5.45 0.31 10.83
N GLN A 126 4.73 0.81 11.83
CA GLN A 126 4.16 -0.03 12.88
C GLN A 126 3.20 -1.08 12.30
N ASP A 127 2.28 -0.67 11.43
CA ASP A 127 1.36 -1.57 10.75
C ASP A 127 2.12 -2.62 9.89
N GLY A 128 3.19 -2.21 9.22
CA GLY A 128 4.07 -3.11 8.45
C GLY A 128 4.84 -4.11 9.33
N LEU A 129 5.35 -3.68 10.48
CA LEU A 129 6.03 -4.55 11.45
C LEU A 129 5.07 -5.57 12.07
N GLU A 130 3.89 -5.14 12.49
CA GLU A 130 2.84 -6.03 13.01
C GLU A 130 2.47 -7.12 12.00
N SER A 131 2.26 -6.74 10.74
CA SER A 131 1.99 -7.69 9.66
C SER A 131 3.18 -8.61 9.39
N SER A 132 4.41 -8.10 9.48
CA SER A 132 5.64 -8.89 9.30
C SER A 132 5.80 -9.94 10.40
N PHE A 133 5.56 -9.56 11.66
CA PHE A 133 5.55 -10.51 12.77
C PHE A 133 4.54 -11.62 12.53
N TYR A 134 3.30 -11.27 12.21
CA TYR A 134 2.24 -12.25 11.94
C TYR A 134 2.65 -13.26 10.86
N HIS A 135 3.16 -12.79 9.72
CA HIS A 135 3.58 -13.66 8.63
C HIS A 135 4.81 -14.50 8.99
N CYS A 136 5.83 -13.91 9.63
CA CYS A 136 7.01 -14.65 10.08
C CYS A 136 6.63 -15.78 11.04
N ARG A 137 5.71 -15.56 11.99
CA ARG A 137 5.25 -16.64 12.89
C ARG A 137 4.58 -17.77 12.16
N ILE A 138 3.69 -17.45 11.22
CA ILE A 138 3.03 -18.48 10.41
C ILE A 138 4.06 -19.30 9.63
N ILE A 139 5.05 -18.64 9.02
CA ILE A 139 6.08 -19.33 8.24
C ILE A 139 6.97 -20.19 9.14
N GLU A 140 7.39 -19.67 10.29
CA GLU A 140 8.16 -20.43 11.28
C GLU A 140 7.41 -21.66 11.76
N ASP A 141 6.13 -21.54 12.09
CA ASP A 141 5.28 -22.65 12.54
C ASP A 141 5.12 -23.71 11.44
N ILE A 142 4.85 -23.29 10.20
CA ILE A 142 4.72 -24.20 9.05
C ILE A 142 6.02 -24.98 8.80
N LEU A 143 7.16 -24.32 8.97
CA LEU A 143 8.48 -24.92 8.74
C LEU A 143 9.05 -25.63 9.97
N GLY A 144 8.37 -25.58 11.12
CA GLY A 144 8.88 -26.14 12.39
C GLY A 144 10.14 -25.43 12.91
N LEU A 145 10.30 -24.14 12.56
CA LEU A 145 11.40 -23.30 13.03
C LEU A 145 11.11 -22.78 14.44
N LYS A 146 12.17 -22.43 15.17
CA LYS A 146 12.00 -21.76 16.46
C LYS A 146 11.52 -20.33 16.23
N HIS A 147 10.82 -19.80 17.22
CA HIS A 147 10.44 -18.39 17.25
C HIS A 147 11.68 -17.50 17.10
N GLN A 148 11.61 -16.51 16.19
CA GLN A 148 12.64 -15.50 15.89
C GLN A 148 13.84 -16.08 15.14
N THR A 149 13.61 -17.13 14.35
CA THR A 149 14.61 -17.67 13.42
C THR A 149 14.69 -16.81 12.16
N ILE A 150 13.57 -16.32 11.65
CA ILE A 150 13.53 -15.51 10.43
C ILE A 150 13.73 -14.04 10.81
N PRO A 151 14.82 -13.39 10.35
CA PRO A 151 15.09 -12.00 10.69
C PRO A 151 14.11 -11.07 9.97
N ILE A 152 13.70 -10.00 10.66
CA ILE A 152 12.84 -8.95 10.09
C ILE A 152 13.66 -7.69 9.90
N GLU A 153 13.72 -7.22 8.66
CA GLU A 153 14.32 -5.93 8.29
C GLU A 153 13.27 -5.03 7.66
N ALA A 154 13.18 -3.78 8.12
CA ALA A 154 12.28 -2.79 7.56
C ALA A 154 13.04 -1.65 6.86
N TYR A 155 12.45 -1.10 5.80
CA TYR A 155 13.01 -0.01 5.03
C TYR A 155 12.02 1.16 4.97
N ILE A 156 12.47 2.37 5.30
CA ILE A 156 11.64 3.58 5.36
C ILE A 156 12.34 4.75 4.68
N ASP A 157 11.58 5.66 4.05
CA ASP A 157 12.13 6.82 3.34
C ASP A 157 12.30 8.09 4.17
N ASN A 158 11.88 8.06 5.44
CA ASN A 158 12.09 9.16 6.38
C ASN A 158 13.07 8.80 7.51
N LYS A 159 14.25 9.41 7.44
CA LYS A 159 15.30 9.32 8.48
C LYS A 159 14.82 9.71 9.85
N SER A 160 13.89 10.65 9.93
CA SER A 160 13.39 11.17 11.21
C SER A 160 12.69 10.09 12.03
N VAL A 161 12.02 9.10 11.39
CA VAL A 161 11.40 7.98 12.12
C VAL A 161 12.47 7.08 12.73
N VAL A 162 13.56 6.82 12.00
CA VAL A 162 14.68 5.98 12.44
C VAL A 162 15.48 6.63 13.57
N GLU A 163 15.66 7.95 13.50
CA GLU A 163 16.54 8.71 14.40
C GLU A 163 15.79 9.36 15.59
N ALA A 164 14.45 9.33 15.60
CA ALA A 164 13.65 10.01 16.62
C ALA A 164 13.84 9.40 18.01
N LYS A 165 14.43 10.19 18.93
CA LYS A 165 14.54 9.85 20.36
C LYS A 165 13.53 10.58 21.25
N LEU A 166 13.19 11.81 20.87
CA LEU A 166 12.27 12.68 21.61
C LEU A 166 11.31 13.31 20.62
N VAL A 167 10.02 13.11 20.86
CA VAL A 167 8.95 13.64 20.03
C VAL A 167 7.94 14.37 20.90
N ASP A 168 7.59 15.59 20.54
CA ASP A 168 6.62 16.42 21.28
C ASP A 168 5.19 15.90 21.17
N ASP A 169 4.82 15.39 19.98
CA ASP A 169 3.52 14.76 19.78
C ASP A 169 3.39 13.49 20.65
N LYS A 170 2.44 13.55 21.59
CA LYS A 170 2.23 12.50 22.60
C LYS A 170 1.81 11.16 21.99
N ARG A 171 1.11 11.15 20.84
CA ARG A 171 0.70 9.90 20.17
C ARG A 171 1.87 9.31 19.41
N LEU A 172 2.57 10.13 18.64
CA LEU A 172 3.77 9.69 17.92
C LEU A 172 4.83 9.14 18.87
N ARG A 173 4.95 9.72 20.08
CA ARG A 173 5.84 9.18 21.11
C ARG A 173 5.53 7.73 21.49
N ILE A 174 4.25 7.32 21.47
CA ILE A 174 3.85 5.94 21.74
C ILE A 174 4.29 5.04 20.58
N ASP A 175 4.03 5.45 19.34
CA ASP A 175 4.41 4.67 18.16
C ASP A 175 5.94 4.48 18.08
N ILE A 176 6.71 5.55 18.29
CA ILE A 176 8.19 5.50 18.30
C ILE A 176 8.71 4.62 19.46
N ALA A 177 8.08 4.68 20.63
CA ALA A 177 8.46 3.82 21.76
C ALA A 177 8.23 2.34 21.43
N ALA A 178 7.11 1.99 20.79
CA ALA A 178 6.83 0.63 20.36
C ALA A 178 7.85 0.13 19.32
N ILE A 179 8.19 0.96 18.32
CA ILE A 179 9.23 0.64 17.33
C ILE A 179 10.60 0.42 18.01
N ALA A 180 10.96 1.29 18.96
CA ALA A 180 12.20 1.17 19.71
C ALA A 180 12.24 -0.08 20.60
N GLU A 181 11.11 -0.46 21.19
CA GLU A 181 10.95 -1.70 21.95
C GLU A 181 11.16 -2.92 21.06
N SER A 182 10.55 -2.98 19.88
CA SER A 182 10.72 -4.08 18.92
C SER A 182 12.17 -4.25 18.44
N LEU A 183 12.93 -3.16 18.33
CA LEU A 183 14.37 -3.21 18.06
C LEU A 183 15.16 -3.71 19.28
N ALA A 184 14.82 -3.25 20.48
CA ALA A 184 15.49 -3.64 21.72
C ALA A 184 15.25 -5.12 22.08
N SER A 185 14.03 -5.63 21.84
CA SER A 185 13.65 -7.02 22.03
C SER A 185 14.26 -7.97 20.98
N LYS A 186 14.87 -7.41 19.92
CA LYS A 186 15.35 -8.13 18.72
C LYS A 186 14.27 -8.87 17.94
N GLU A 187 13.01 -8.49 18.12
CA GLU A 187 11.94 -8.95 17.25
C GLU A 187 12.10 -8.38 15.83
N VAL A 188 12.62 -7.15 15.74
CA VAL A 188 13.08 -6.53 14.49
C VAL A 188 14.60 -6.44 14.53
N ASN A 189 15.25 -6.97 13.51
CA ASN A 189 16.72 -6.96 13.43
C ASN A 189 17.25 -5.56 13.10
N ASN A 190 16.61 -4.88 12.15
CA ASN A 190 17.05 -3.56 11.73
C ASN A 190 15.93 -2.76 11.06
N ILE A 191 16.02 -1.44 11.17
CA ILE A 191 15.19 -0.49 10.43
C ILE A 191 16.15 0.44 9.69
N LYS A 192 16.21 0.29 8.37
CA LYS A 192 17.15 0.98 7.50
C LYS A 192 16.44 2.13 6.78
N TRP A 193 17.14 3.24 6.63
CA TRP A 193 16.66 4.30 5.75
C TRP A 193 16.99 3.98 4.29
N CYS A 194 16.05 4.23 3.38
CA CYS A 194 16.28 4.19 1.94
C CYS A 194 15.86 5.51 1.27
N PRO A 195 16.49 5.89 0.14
CA PRO A 195 15.99 7.00 -0.67
C PRO A 195 14.53 6.80 -1.11
N GLY A 196 13.75 7.89 -1.17
CA GLY A 196 12.33 7.81 -1.51
C GLY A 196 12.04 7.37 -2.95
N ASP A 197 12.96 7.63 -3.88
CA ASP A 197 12.90 7.11 -5.25
C ASP A 197 13.11 5.60 -5.34
N LYS A 198 13.82 5.02 -4.37
CA LYS A 198 14.06 3.57 -4.26
C LYS A 198 13.01 2.81 -3.45
N GLN A 199 12.22 3.52 -2.64
CA GLN A 199 11.25 2.90 -1.74
C GLN A 199 10.12 2.23 -2.55
N LEU A 200 10.11 0.89 -2.55
CA LEU A 200 9.21 0.06 -3.37
C LEU A 200 7.72 0.36 -3.09
N ALA A 201 7.36 0.74 -1.86
CA ALA A 201 5.99 1.03 -1.49
C ALA A 201 5.50 2.43 -1.96
N ASN A 202 6.40 3.32 -2.42
CA ASN A 202 6.01 4.69 -2.76
C ASN A 202 5.07 4.77 -3.97
N CYS A 203 5.15 3.85 -4.93
CA CYS A 203 4.19 3.82 -6.05
C CYS A 203 2.76 3.48 -5.61
N MET A 204 2.59 2.93 -4.40
CA MET A 204 1.28 2.59 -3.84
C MET A 204 0.64 3.76 -3.08
N THR A 205 1.42 4.81 -2.74
CA THR A 205 0.98 5.93 -1.90
C THR A 205 1.15 7.30 -2.52
N LYS A 206 2.07 7.45 -3.47
CA LYS A 206 2.41 8.75 -4.08
C LYS A 206 1.99 8.79 -5.53
N PHE A 207 1.28 9.86 -5.87
CA PHE A 207 0.94 10.16 -7.24
C PHE A 207 2.21 10.34 -8.10
N GLY A 208 2.25 9.66 -9.24
CA GLY A 208 3.34 9.77 -10.21
C GLY A 208 4.64 9.07 -9.80
N ALA A 209 4.67 8.36 -8.66
CA ALA A 209 5.80 7.54 -8.31
C ALA A 209 5.92 6.32 -9.25
N SER A 210 7.15 6.01 -9.64
CA SER A 210 7.43 4.91 -10.57
C SER A 210 7.17 3.56 -9.91
N SER A 211 6.36 2.70 -10.55
CA SER A 211 6.16 1.32 -10.13
C SER A 211 7.21 0.35 -10.70
N TYR A 212 8.17 0.85 -11.49
CA TYR A 212 9.12 0.04 -12.24
C TYR A 212 9.92 -0.90 -11.34
N GLU A 213 10.52 -0.40 -10.26
CA GLU A 213 11.36 -1.20 -9.37
C GLU A 213 10.54 -2.27 -8.64
N LEU A 214 9.36 -1.91 -8.13
CA LEU A 214 8.44 -2.87 -7.52
C LEU A 214 8.09 -4.00 -8.49
N LEU A 215 7.66 -3.66 -9.71
CA LEU A 215 7.30 -4.65 -10.72
C LEU A 215 8.50 -5.47 -11.18
N GLN A 216 9.69 -4.89 -11.26
CA GLN A 216 10.91 -5.60 -11.58
C GLN A 216 11.22 -6.68 -10.54
N VAL A 217 11.12 -6.37 -9.24
CA VAL A 217 11.35 -7.36 -8.17
C VAL A 217 10.31 -8.48 -8.24
N ILE A 218 9.03 -8.15 -8.46
CA ILE A 218 7.95 -9.15 -8.62
C ILE A 218 8.23 -10.06 -9.83
N GLN A 219 8.60 -9.49 -10.97
CA GLN A 219 8.78 -10.23 -12.22
C GLN A 219 10.03 -11.09 -12.23
N THR A 220 11.13 -10.59 -11.65
CA THR A 220 12.42 -11.28 -11.65
C THR A 220 12.59 -12.23 -10.48
N GLY A 221 11.79 -12.05 -9.41
CA GLY A 221 12.01 -12.77 -8.15
C GLY A 221 13.36 -12.45 -7.52
N LYS A 222 13.94 -11.28 -7.82
CA LYS A 222 15.24 -10.85 -7.32
C LYS A 222 15.12 -9.50 -6.62
N MET A 223 15.50 -9.47 -5.35
CA MET A 223 15.52 -8.25 -4.55
C MET A 223 16.64 -7.31 -5.03
N LEU A 224 16.40 -5.99 -5.01
CA LEU A 224 17.42 -5.01 -5.40
C LEU A 224 18.52 -4.96 -4.34
N LYS A 225 19.76 -4.72 -4.78
CA LYS A 225 20.95 -4.68 -3.90
C LYS A 225 20.87 -3.66 -2.77
N ASP A 226 20.02 -2.64 -2.90
CA ASP A 226 19.80 -1.66 -1.84
C ASP A 226 19.02 -2.22 -0.64
N PHE A 227 18.40 -3.41 -0.80
CA PHE A 227 17.53 -4.07 0.18
C PHE A 227 18.06 -5.42 0.68
N VAL A 228 19.31 -5.79 0.36
CA VAL A 228 19.96 -7.05 0.75
C VAL A 228 21.28 -6.79 1.46
#